data_AF-A0A756IF49-F1
#
_entry.id   AF-A0A756IF49-F1
#
_cell.length_a   1.000
_cell.length_b   1.000
_cell.length_c   1.000
_cell.angle_alpha   90.00
_cell.angle_beta   90.00
_cell.angle_gamma   90.00
#
_symmetry.space_group_name_H-M   'P 1'
#
loop_
_entity.id
_entity.type
_entity.pdbx_description
1 polymer ?
#
loop_
_entity_poly.entity_id
_entity_poly.type
_entity_poly.pdbx_seq_one_letter_code
_entity_poly.pdbx_strand_id
1 'polypeptide(L)'
;MSNKIVFVNGKSKCGCVMAFSDGGGEYSDVHTIIPCAEHSMPESALTQRIAELERSETQLINERDYAESALNDAYKAVMGQAPEWSNWFSFENAIDEIELACELWRNQTDDVIQFRQRIQELEARTVNLSKLSVGEVMHMSGFSRDYAEGWCAGNNNAIHEIRAAGIKVKGE
;
A
#
# COMPACT_ATOMS: atom_id res chain seq x y z
N MET A 1 -28.71 -8.67 -38.15
CA MET A 1 -28.38 -9.46 -39.36
C MET A 1 -29.16 -10.75 -39.30
N SER A 2 -29.95 -11.08 -40.32
CA SER A 2 -30.72 -12.32 -40.32
C SER A 2 -29.80 -13.46 -40.77
N ASN A 3 -29.40 -14.37 -39.87
CA ASN A 3 -28.55 -15.54 -40.18
C ASN A 3 -29.30 -16.63 -40.99
N LYS A 4 -30.26 -16.23 -41.83
CA LYS A 4 -31.16 -17.14 -42.53
C LYS A 4 -30.93 -17.04 -44.03
N ILE A 5 -30.36 -18.09 -44.62
CA ILE A 5 -30.30 -18.26 -46.07
C ILE A 5 -31.62 -18.88 -46.53
N VAL A 6 -32.33 -18.21 -47.43
CA VAL A 6 -33.63 -18.67 -47.97
C VAL A 6 -33.48 -18.96 -49.47
N PHE A 7 -33.94 -20.14 -49.87
CA PHE A 7 -34.03 -20.57 -51.27
C PHE A 7 -35.49 -20.64 -51.70
N VAL A 8 -35.83 -20.06 -52.85
CA VAL A 8 -37.15 -20.16 -53.47
C VAL A 8 -36.95 -20.78 -54.85
N ASN A 9 -37.57 -21.94 -55.09
CA ASN A 9 -37.39 -22.73 -56.32
C ASN A 9 -35.91 -22.99 -56.66
N GLY A 10 -35.10 -23.35 -55.65
CA GLY A 10 -33.68 -23.65 -55.80
C GLY A 10 -32.75 -22.44 -55.98
N LYS A 11 -33.27 -21.20 -55.96
CA LYS A 11 -32.46 -19.99 -56.10
C LYS A 11 -32.50 -19.13 -54.84
N SER A 12 -31.36 -18.57 -54.44
CA SER A 12 -31.28 -17.58 -53.36
C SER A 12 -31.26 -16.15 -53.94
N LYS A 13 -31.64 -15.15 -53.14
CA LYS A 13 -31.53 -13.72 -53.51
C LYS A 13 -30.12 -13.16 -53.33
N CYS A 14 -29.35 -13.73 -52.41
CA CYS A 14 -28.03 -13.25 -52.00
C CYS A 14 -26.86 -13.91 -52.77
N GLY A 15 -27.14 -14.85 -53.68
CA GLY A 15 -26.11 -15.54 -54.46
C GLY A 15 -25.53 -16.80 -53.81
N CYS A 16 -26.02 -17.23 -52.65
CA CYS A 16 -25.73 -18.56 -52.10
C CYS A 16 -26.22 -19.65 -53.07
N VAL A 17 -25.44 -20.73 -53.19
CA VAL A 17 -25.75 -21.85 -54.09
C VAL A 17 -26.13 -23.07 -53.24
N MET A 18 -27.16 -23.80 -53.66
CA MET A 18 -27.55 -25.07 -53.07
C MET A 18 -27.33 -26.16 -54.10
N ALA A 19 -26.65 -27.24 -53.72
CA ALA A 19 -26.52 -28.46 -54.51
C ALA A 19 -27.23 -29.60 -53.78
N PHE A 20 -27.98 -30.41 -54.53
CA PHE A 20 -28.67 -31.59 -54.04
C PHE A 20 -28.00 -32.85 -54.61
N SER A 21 -27.88 -33.88 -53.79
CA SER A 21 -27.49 -35.24 -54.17
C SER A 21 -28.43 -36.22 -53.47
N ASP A 22 -28.95 -37.21 -54.19
CA ASP A 22 -29.83 -38.25 -53.66
C ASP A 22 -29.06 -39.40 -52.96
N GLY A 23 -27.75 -39.20 -52.73
CA GLY A 23 -26.90 -40.16 -52.03
C GLY A 23 -26.74 -41.50 -52.73
N GLY A 24 -27.20 -41.65 -53.98
CA GLY A 24 -27.10 -42.91 -54.72
C GLY A 24 -27.95 -44.06 -54.17
N GLY A 25 -29.00 -43.77 -53.39
CA GLY A 25 -29.97 -44.77 -52.89
C GLY A 25 -29.55 -45.57 -51.66
N GLU A 26 -28.24 -45.66 -51.36
CA GLU A 26 -27.72 -46.27 -50.11
C GLU A 26 -27.41 -45.23 -49.02
N TYR A 27 -27.28 -43.95 -49.39
CA TYR A 27 -27.09 -42.84 -48.45
C TYR A 27 -28.29 -41.88 -48.43
N SER A 28 -28.40 -41.10 -47.36
CA SER A 28 -29.42 -40.05 -47.23
C SER A 28 -29.21 -38.91 -48.22
N ASP A 29 -30.30 -38.28 -48.64
CA ASP A 29 -30.29 -37.01 -49.38
C ASP A 29 -29.37 -35.96 -48.75
N VAL A 30 -28.44 -35.41 -49.55
CA VAL A 30 -27.48 -34.39 -49.13
C VAL A 30 -27.81 -33.06 -49.80
N HIS A 31 -28.00 -32.03 -48.98
CA HIS A 31 -28.09 -30.64 -49.44
C HIS A 31 -26.81 -29.89 -49.03
N THR A 32 -25.98 -29.53 -50.00
CA THR A 32 -24.79 -28.72 -49.76
C THR A 32 -25.12 -27.25 -50.04
N ILE A 33 -24.91 -26.38 -49.05
CA ILE A 33 -25.08 -24.93 -49.20
C ILE A 33 -23.71 -24.28 -49.27
N ILE A 34 -23.43 -23.59 -50.37
CA ILE A 34 -22.25 -22.74 -50.55
C ILE A 34 -22.68 -21.30 -50.30
N PRO A 35 -22.33 -20.71 -49.14
CA PRO A 35 -22.67 -19.33 -48.82
C PRO A 35 -21.91 -18.34 -49.72
N CYS A 36 -22.53 -17.20 -50.03
CA CYS A 36 -21.85 -16.06 -50.64
C CYS A 36 -21.02 -15.28 -49.59
N ALA A 37 -20.21 -14.31 -50.03
CA ALA A 37 -19.36 -13.50 -49.14
C ALA A 37 -20.13 -12.71 -48.06
N GLU A 38 -21.42 -12.44 -48.25
CA GLU A 38 -22.27 -11.81 -47.21
C GLU A 38 -22.64 -12.81 -46.09
N HIS A 39 -22.70 -14.10 -46.41
CA HIS A 39 -23.08 -15.18 -45.49
C HIS A 39 -21.90 -16.07 -45.06
N SER A 40 -20.70 -15.80 -45.60
CA SER A 40 -19.46 -16.47 -45.26
C SER A 40 -18.43 -15.42 -44.92
N MET A 41 -18.01 -15.38 -43.65
CA MET A 41 -16.80 -14.67 -43.31
C MET A 41 -15.65 -15.35 -44.05
N PRO A 42 -14.85 -14.62 -44.84
CA PRO A 42 -13.71 -15.23 -45.50
C PRO A 42 -12.74 -15.73 -44.44
N GLU A 43 -12.15 -16.92 -44.65
CA GLU A 43 -11.18 -17.53 -43.73
C GLU A 43 -10.09 -16.52 -43.35
N SER A 44 -9.64 -15.69 -44.29
CA SER A 44 -8.66 -14.61 -44.06
C SER A 44 -9.10 -13.60 -42.99
N ALA A 45 -10.39 -13.26 -42.91
CA ALA A 45 -10.90 -12.34 -41.89
C ALA A 45 -10.94 -13.00 -40.50
N LEU A 46 -11.23 -14.31 -40.43
CA LEU A 46 -11.14 -15.07 -39.19
C LEU A 46 -9.68 -15.19 -38.73
N THR A 47 -8.76 -15.50 -39.63
CA THR A 47 -7.33 -15.57 -39.32
C THR A 47 -6.78 -14.22 -38.86
N GLN A 48 -7.17 -13.12 -39.51
CA GLN A 48 -6.80 -11.77 -39.08
C GLN A 48 -7.31 -11.48 -37.66
N ARG A 49 -8.55 -11.86 -37.35
CA ARG A 49 -9.13 -11.68 -36.02
C ARG A 49 -8.43 -12.52 -34.96
N ILE A 50 -8.09 -13.77 -35.26
CA ILE A 50 -7.32 -14.65 -34.37
C ILE A 50 -5.95 -14.04 -34.10
N ALA A 51 -5.22 -13.63 -35.13
CA ALA A 51 -3.89 -13.02 -34.97
C ALA A 51 -3.92 -11.67 -34.24
N GLU A 52 -5.03 -10.94 -34.31
CA GLU A 52 -5.26 -9.75 -33.48
C GLU A 52 -5.48 -10.11 -32.02
N LEU A 53 -6.32 -11.11 -31.75
CA LEU A 53 -6.58 -11.59 -30.39
C LEU A 53 -5.31 -12.13 -29.74
N GLU A 54 -4.54 -12.98 -30.42
CA GLU A 54 -3.28 -13.53 -29.91
C GLU A 54 -2.27 -12.43 -29.54
N ARG A 55 -2.19 -11.36 -30.34
CA ARG A 55 -1.37 -10.19 -30.02
C ARG A 55 -1.89 -9.47 -28.78
N SER A 56 -3.20 -9.26 -28.69
CA SER A 56 -3.81 -8.57 -27.54
C SER A 56 -3.68 -9.38 -26.24
N GLU A 57 -3.79 -10.71 -26.31
CA GLU A 57 -3.62 -11.60 -25.16
C GLU A 57 -2.17 -11.61 -24.68
N THR A 58 -1.22 -11.68 -25.62
CA THR A 58 0.21 -11.57 -25.30
C THR A 58 0.52 -10.24 -24.61
N GLN A 59 -0.08 -9.14 -25.09
CA GLN A 59 0.06 -7.84 -24.45
C GLN A 59 -0.50 -7.84 -23.02
N LEU A 60 -1.70 -8.36 -22.80
CA LEU A 60 -2.32 -8.42 -21.47
C LEU A 60 -1.50 -9.27 -20.48
N ILE A 61 -0.88 -10.35 -20.94
CA ILE A 61 0.03 -11.16 -20.11
C ILE A 61 1.24 -10.33 -19.67
N ASN A 62 1.88 -9.62 -20.60
CA ASN A 62 3.02 -8.77 -20.28
C ASN A 62 2.65 -7.64 -19.30
N GLU A 63 1.49 -7.01 -19.49
CA GLU A 63 0.99 -5.97 -18.59
C GLU A 63 0.71 -6.51 -17.18
N ARG A 64 0.11 -7.71 -17.09
CA ARG A 64 -0.12 -8.40 -15.83
C ARG A 64 1.19 -8.74 -15.12
N ASP A 65 2.14 -9.34 -15.83
CA ASP A 65 3.41 -9.76 -15.25
C ASP A 65 4.23 -8.55 -14.77
N TYR A 66 4.15 -7.43 -15.50
CA TYR A 66 4.74 -6.16 -15.06
C TYR A 66 4.07 -5.62 -13.79
N ALA A 67 2.74 -5.64 -13.71
CA ALA A 67 2.00 -5.21 -12.53
C ALA A 67 2.31 -6.10 -11.31
N GLU A 68 2.40 -7.41 -11.50
CA GLU A 68 2.80 -8.35 -10.45
C GLU A 68 4.22 -8.07 -9.96
N SER A 69 5.16 -7.83 -10.86
CA SER A 69 6.54 -7.46 -10.50
C SER A 69 6.59 -6.16 -9.70
N ALA A 70 5.85 -5.13 -10.13
CA ALA A 70 5.79 -3.86 -9.43
C ALA A 70 5.21 -4.01 -8.00
N LEU A 71 4.18 -4.83 -7.84
CA LEU A 71 3.60 -5.12 -6.53
C LEU A 71 4.55 -5.93 -5.64
N ASN A 72 5.25 -6.93 -6.20
CA ASN A 72 6.27 -7.70 -5.49
C ASN A 72 7.38 -6.78 -4.95
N ASP A 73 7.86 -5.84 -5.77
CA ASP A 73 8.89 -4.88 -5.40
C ASP A 73 8.40 -3.92 -4.30
N ALA A 74 7.17 -3.41 -4.42
CA ALA A 74 6.56 -2.55 -3.40
C ALA A 74 6.40 -3.28 -2.07
N TYR A 75 5.88 -4.52 -2.12
CA TYR A 75 5.73 -5.36 -0.93
C TYR A 75 7.08 -5.65 -0.29
N LYS A 76 8.10 -6.00 -1.08
CA LYS A 76 9.45 -6.23 -0.56
C LYS A 76 10.10 -4.99 0.03
N ALA A 77 9.85 -3.82 -0.54
CA ALA A 77 10.37 -2.56 -0.01
C ALA A 77 9.81 -2.23 1.39
N VAL A 78 8.54 -2.59 1.65
CA VAL A 78 7.87 -2.33 2.93
C VAL A 78 8.06 -3.48 3.92
N MET A 79 7.86 -4.72 3.48
CA MET A 79 7.89 -5.87 4.39
C MET A 79 9.29 -6.50 4.53
N GLY A 80 10.25 -6.10 3.69
CA GLY A 80 11.62 -6.63 3.66
C GLY A 80 11.78 -7.99 2.95
N GLN A 81 10.67 -8.60 2.54
CA GLN A 81 10.63 -9.88 1.85
C GLN A 81 9.58 -9.86 0.72
N ALA A 82 9.76 -10.70 -0.30
CA ALA A 82 8.75 -10.83 -1.36
C ALA A 82 7.47 -11.51 -0.81
N PRO A 83 6.30 -11.24 -1.39
CA PRO A 83 5.06 -11.90 -0.98
C PRO A 83 5.08 -13.38 -1.40
N GLU A 84 4.48 -14.24 -0.58
CA GLU A 84 4.25 -15.64 -0.92
C GLU A 84 2.83 -15.81 -1.45
N TRP A 85 2.69 -15.79 -2.78
CA TRP A 85 1.39 -15.98 -3.42
C TRP A 85 0.82 -17.36 -3.11
N SER A 86 -0.43 -17.39 -2.65
CA SER A 86 -1.14 -18.62 -2.38
C SER A 86 -2.63 -18.47 -2.67
N ASN A 87 -3.37 -19.58 -2.70
CA ASN A 87 -4.81 -19.53 -2.88
C ASN A 87 -5.55 -18.73 -1.79
N TRP A 88 -4.92 -18.51 -0.63
CA TRP A 88 -5.48 -17.75 0.49
C TRP A 88 -4.84 -16.37 0.67
N PHE A 89 -3.89 -16.00 -0.20
CA PHE A 89 -3.17 -14.74 -0.14
C PHE A 89 -3.14 -14.09 -1.52
N SER A 90 -4.00 -13.08 -1.69
CA SER A 90 -4.25 -12.36 -2.93
C SER A 90 -3.54 -11.00 -2.97
N PHE A 91 -3.62 -10.31 -4.11
CA PHE A 91 -3.11 -8.94 -4.26
C PHE A 91 -3.73 -7.96 -3.28
N GLU A 92 -5.01 -8.12 -2.95
CA GLU A 92 -5.71 -7.29 -1.96
C GLU A 92 -5.06 -7.46 -0.58
N ASN A 93 -4.80 -8.70 -0.17
CA ASN A 93 -4.13 -8.98 1.11
C ASN A 93 -2.72 -8.38 1.18
N ALA A 94 -1.96 -8.45 0.08
CA ALA A 94 -0.64 -7.84 0.01
C ALA A 94 -0.69 -6.31 0.17
N ILE A 95 -1.69 -5.67 -0.44
CA ILE A 95 -1.90 -4.22 -0.33
C ILE A 95 -2.32 -3.84 1.09
N ASP A 96 -3.25 -4.58 1.70
CA ASP A 96 -3.70 -4.34 3.07
C ASP A 96 -2.54 -4.45 4.08
N GLU A 97 -1.67 -5.45 3.90
CA GLU A 97 -0.48 -5.60 4.75
C GLU A 97 0.53 -4.45 4.58
N ILE A 98 0.75 -4.00 3.34
CA ILE A 98 1.58 -2.82 3.06
C ILE A 98 1.00 -1.58 3.74
N GLU A 99 -0.31 -1.36 3.63
CA GLU A 99 -0.99 -0.21 4.22
C GLU A 99 -0.84 -0.21 5.74
N LEU A 100 -1.11 -1.36 6.38
CA LEU A 100 -0.95 -1.54 7.82
C LEU A 100 0.49 -1.28 8.28
N ALA A 101 1.48 -1.83 7.58
CA ALA A 101 2.88 -1.61 7.90
C ALA A 101 3.26 -0.12 7.79
N CYS A 102 2.82 0.55 6.72
CA CYS A 102 3.02 1.99 6.53
C CYS A 102 2.36 2.83 7.63
N GLU A 103 1.17 2.46 8.10
CA GLU A 103 0.50 3.12 9.23
C GLU A 103 1.27 2.95 10.54
N LEU A 104 1.69 1.73 10.86
CA LEU A 104 2.44 1.44 12.08
C LEU A 104 3.75 2.22 12.13
N TRP A 105 4.49 2.28 11.02
CA TRP A 105 5.73 3.04 10.95
C TRP A 105 5.55 4.54 11.08
N ARG A 106 4.47 5.10 10.50
CA ARG A 106 4.14 6.51 10.68
C ARG A 106 3.87 6.82 12.15
N ASN A 107 3.03 6.02 12.81
CA ASN A 107 2.72 6.19 14.22
C ASN A 107 3.97 6.08 15.10
N GLN A 108 4.83 5.08 14.84
CA GLN A 108 6.08 4.92 15.58
C GLN A 108 7.02 6.13 15.39
N THR A 109 7.04 6.71 14.20
CA THR A 109 7.86 7.90 13.92
C THR A 109 7.33 9.11 14.68
N ASP A 110 6.02 9.30 14.71
CA ASP A 110 5.37 10.38 15.45
C ASP A 110 5.63 10.26 16.96
N ASP A 111 5.54 9.05 17.51
CA ASP A 111 5.88 8.77 18.91
C ASP A 111 7.33 9.17 19.23
N VAL A 112 8.29 8.81 18.36
CA VAL A 112 9.70 9.19 18.55
C VAL A 112 9.88 10.71 18.53
N ILE A 113 9.17 11.42 17.65
CA ILE A 113 9.20 12.89 17.60
C ILE A 113 8.64 13.48 18.90
N GLN A 114 7.48 12.99 19.36
CA GLN A 114 6.85 13.44 20.59
C GLN A 114 7.73 13.16 21.81
N PHE A 115 8.34 11.99 21.90
CA PHE A 115 9.26 11.65 22.99
C PHE A 115 10.50 12.56 22.99
N ARG A 116 11.08 12.85 21.82
CA ARG A 116 12.21 13.79 21.72
C ARG A 116 11.83 15.19 22.20
N GLN A 117 10.67 15.69 21.82
CA GLN A 117 10.16 16.98 22.29
C GLN A 117 9.95 16.98 23.81
N ARG A 118 9.34 15.92 24.35
CA ARG A 118 9.10 15.80 25.79
C ARG A 118 10.40 15.70 26.58
N ILE A 119 11.38 14.97 26.09
CA ILE A 119 12.72 14.90 26.70
C ILE A 119 13.35 16.29 26.72
N GLN A 120 13.36 17.02 25.60
CA GLN A 120 13.88 18.39 25.55
C GLN A 120 13.17 19.33 26.52
N GLU A 121 11.84 19.25 26.60
CA GLU A 121 11.07 20.03 27.57
C GLU A 121 11.49 19.72 29.01
N LEU A 122 11.65 18.44 29.35
CA LEU A 122 12.07 18.02 30.69
C LEU A 122 13.52 18.39 30.99
N GLU A 123 14.44 18.27 30.03
CA GLU A 123 15.84 18.67 30.15
C GLU A 123 16.03 20.20 30.23
N ALA A 124 15.06 20.97 29.74
CA ALA A 124 15.02 22.42 29.88
C ALA A 124 14.51 22.87 31.27
N ARG A 125 13.81 22.00 32.01
CA ARG A 125 13.34 22.33 33.36
C ARG A 125 14.52 22.44 34.32
N THR A 126 14.41 23.40 35.22
CA THR A 126 15.39 23.64 36.28
C THR A 126 14.68 23.61 37.62
N VAL A 127 15.28 23.00 38.63
CA VAL A 127 14.81 23.10 40.01
C VAL A 127 15.02 24.53 40.50
N ASN A 128 13.97 25.15 41.02
CA ASN A 128 14.06 26.46 41.62
C ASN A 128 14.40 26.32 43.12
N LEU A 129 15.66 26.53 43.47
CA LEU A 129 16.12 26.52 44.86
C LEU A 129 16.82 27.85 45.17
N SER A 130 16.18 28.68 45.99
CA SER A 130 16.66 30.02 46.29
C SER A 130 17.99 29.96 47.04
N LYS A 131 19.02 30.65 46.53
CA LYS A 131 20.30 30.81 47.23
C LYS A 131 20.31 32.13 48.00
N LEU A 132 20.00 32.06 49.28
CA LEU A 132 20.01 33.21 50.20
C LEU A 132 21.31 33.25 51.01
N SER A 133 21.77 34.46 51.31
CA SER A 133 22.84 34.70 52.26
C SER A 133 22.36 34.47 53.70
N VAL A 134 23.32 34.21 54.60
CA VAL A 134 23.04 34.04 56.03
C VAL A 134 22.29 35.25 56.59
N GLY A 135 22.66 36.47 56.18
CA GLY A 135 21.99 37.70 56.62
C GLY A 135 20.52 37.78 56.18
N GLU A 136 20.21 37.41 54.94
CA GLU A 136 18.83 37.37 54.43
C GLU A 136 17.99 36.33 55.18
N VAL A 137 18.56 35.15 55.44
CA VAL A 137 17.88 34.10 56.23
C VAL A 137 17.67 34.56 57.67
N MET A 138 18.66 35.20 58.29
CA MET A 138 18.51 35.78 59.63
C MET A 138 17.38 36.80 59.69
N HIS A 139 17.24 37.67 58.68
CA HIS A 139 16.12 38.61 58.62
C HIS A 139 14.75 37.91 58.54
N MET A 140 14.67 36.75 57.88
CA MET A 140 13.45 35.95 57.77
C MET A 140 13.16 35.07 58.99
N SER A 141 14.20 34.62 59.70
CA SER A 141 14.13 33.60 60.73
C SER A 141 14.19 34.15 62.17
N GLY A 142 14.03 35.46 62.35
CA GLY A 142 14.08 36.10 63.68
C GLY A 142 15.50 36.24 64.23
N PHE A 143 16.49 36.47 63.37
CA PHE A 143 17.90 36.78 63.67
C PHE A 143 18.70 35.68 64.40
N SER A 144 18.23 34.44 64.40
CA SER A 144 19.06 33.30 64.86
C SER A 144 20.17 32.98 63.85
N ARG A 145 21.41 33.19 64.26
CA ARG A 145 22.59 32.92 63.43
C ARG A 145 22.81 31.43 63.18
N ASP A 146 22.77 30.61 64.23
CA ASP A 146 22.99 29.15 64.12
C ASP A 146 21.95 28.50 63.21
N TYR A 147 20.69 28.95 63.29
CA TYR A 147 19.65 28.51 62.37
C TYR A 147 19.95 28.91 60.92
N ALA A 148 20.33 30.17 60.69
CA ALA A 148 20.59 30.67 59.35
C ALA A 148 21.79 30.00 58.68
N GLU A 149 22.87 29.78 59.43
CA GLU A 149 24.04 29.04 58.94
C GLU A 149 23.70 27.57 58.63
N GLY A 150 22.93 26.91 59.50
CA GLY A 150 22.43 25.55 59.27
C GLY A 150 21.53 25.43 58.04
N TRP A 151 20.63 26.39 57.84
CA TRP A 151 19.77 26.45 56.66
C TRP A 151 20.59 26.62 55.37
N CYS A 152 21.54 27.58 55.35
CA CYS A 152 22.40 27.80 54.19
C CYS A 152 23.27 26.57 53.87
N ALA A 153 23.81 25.90 54.89
CA ALA A 153 24.57 24.66 54.73
C ALA A 153 23.71 23.52 54.15
N GLY A 154 22.51 23.31 54.70
CA GLY A 154 21.55 22.32 54.20
C GLY A 154 21.12 22.60 52.76
N ASN A 155 20.88 23.88 52.42
CA ASN A 155 20.52 24.31 51.08
C ASN A 155 21.65 24.05 50.07
N ASN A 156 22.91 24.33 50.44
CA ASN A 156 24.06 24.01 49.60
C ASN A 156 24.22 22.50 49.37
N ASN A 157 23.98 21.67 50.40
CA ASN A 157 24.00 20.21 50.26
C ASN A 157 22.89 19.73 49.31
N ALA A 158 21.67 20.27 49.42
CA ALA A 158 20.58 19.93 48.51
C ALA A 158 20.92 20.27 47.06
N ILE A 159 21.50 21.45 46.80
CA ILE A 159 21.97 21.85 45.45
C ILE A 159 23.04 20.86 44.94
N HIS A 160 23.99 20.47 45.79
CA HIS A 160 25.03 19.52 45.43
C HIS A 160 24.44 18.17 44.99
N GLU A 161 23.51 17.59 45.77
CA GLU A 161 22.90 16.31 45.45
C GLU A 161 22.03 16.38 44.18
N ILE A 162 21.28 17.47 43.98
CA ILE A 162 20.49 17.68 42.76
C ILE A 162 21.40 17.71 41.52
N ARG A 163 22.55 18.38 41.63
CA ARG A 163 23.55 18.42 40.55
C ARG A 163 24.22 17.07 40.33
N ALA A 164 24.54 16.34 41.39
CA ALA A 164 25.11 15.00 41.30
C ALA A 164 24.17 14.04 40.56
N ALA A 165 22.86 14.26 40.66
CA ALA A 165 21.82 13.56 39.89
C ALA A 165 21.64 14.06 38.44
N GLY A 166 22.42 15.06 37.99
CA GLY A 166 22.35 15.61 36.64
C GLY A 166 21.18 16.58 36.38
N ILE A 167 20.53 17.06 37.44
CA ILE A 167 19.38 17.97 37.33
C ILE A 167 19.85 19.42 37.44
N LYS A 168 19.39 20.28 36.53
CA LYS A 168 19.74 21.71 36.51
C LYS A 168 19.06 22.47 37.64
N VAL A 169 19.75 23.46 38.21
CA VAL A 169 19.19 24.37 39.25
C VAL A 169 19.15 25.80 38.70
N LYS A 170 18.05 26.52 38.95
CA LYS A 170 17.83 27.88 38.44
C LYS A 170 18.84 28.88 39.04
N GLY A 171 19.39 29.77 38.23
CA GLY A 171 20.36 30.78 38.66
C GLY A 171 21.82 30.31 38.59
N GLU A 172 22.05 29.15 37.98
CA GLU A 172 23.30 28.82 37.27
C GLU A 172 23.43 29.63 35.98
#